data_AF-A0A1B9XXQ3-F1
#
_entry.id   AF-A0A1B9XXQ3-F1
#
_cell.length_a   1.000
_cell.length_b   1.000
_cell.length_c   1.000
_cell.angle_alpha   90.00
_cell.angle_beta   90.00
_cell.angle_gamma   90.00
#
_symmetry.space_group_name_H-M   'P 1'
#
loop_
_entity.id
_entity.type
_entity.pdbx_description
1 polymer ?
#
loop_
_entity_poly.entity_id
_entity_poly.type
_entity_poly.pdbx_seq_one_letter_code
_entity_poly.pdbx_strand_id
1 'polypeptide(L)' 'MNKERRVRIYLIIAFTIFFINLLNVDVANLSWESNSKHYINMLVAALVFTTIFILNKKNNNS' A
#
# COMPACT_ATOMS: atom_id res chain seq x y z
N MET A 1 8.06 18.46 -10.83
CA MET A 1 8.16 17.78 -9.52
C MET A 1 9.31 16.78 -9.58
N ASN A 2 10.28 16.87 -8.65
CA ASN A 2 11.46 15.98 -8.63
C ASN A 2 11.08 14.51 -8.49
N LYS A 3 11.85 13.60 -9.13
CA LYS A 3 11.63 12.14 -9.13
C LYS A 3 11.49 11.58 -7.71
N GLU A 4 12.37 11.97 -6.80
CA GLU A 4 12.33 11.55 -5.39
C GLU A 4 11.04 11.98 -4.69
N ARG A 5 10.61 13.23 -4.95
CA ARG A 5 9.37 13.78 -4.38
C ARG A 5 8.15 13.03 -4.92
N ARG A 6 8.14 12.66 -6.21
CA ARG A 6 7.09 11.82 -6.81
C ARG A 6 7.00 10.44 -6.16
N VAL A 7 8.14 9.76 -6.02
CA VAL A 7 8.20 8.42 -5.41
C VAL A 7 7.72 8.47 -3.97
N ARG A 8 8.18 9.45 -3.18
CA ARG A 8 7.72 9.63 -1.79
C ARG A 8 6.20 9.82 -1.72
N ILE A 9 5.62 10.64 -2.62
CA ILE A 9 4.17 10.83 -2.69
C ILE A 9 3.45 9.50 -3.02
N TYR A 10 3.93 8.73 -4.00
CA TYR A 10 3.31 7.45 -4.35
C TYR A 10 3.39 6.43 -3.21
N LEU A 11 4.50 6.38 -2.48
CA LEU A 11 4.65 5.54 -1.29
C LEU A 11 3.65 5.96 -0.19
N ILE A 12 3.50 7.26 0.05
CA ILE A 12 2.51 7.79 1.01
C ILE A 12 1.10 7.39 0.58
N ILE A 13 0.75 7.53 -0.70
CA ILE A 13 -0.59 7.15 -1.19
C ILE A 13 -0.85 5.66 -0.97
N ALA A 14 0.09 4.78 -1.35
CA ALA A 14 -0.05 3.34 -1.14
C ALA A 14 -0.21 3.00 0.35
N PHE A 15 0.59 3.64 1.20
CA PHE A 15 0.51 3.48 2.65
C PHE A 15 -0.85 3.95 3.20
N THR A 16 -1.35 5.11 2.77
CA THR A 16 -2.66 5.63 3.17
C THR A 16 -3.80 4.67 2.77
N ILE A 17 -3.76 4.12 1.55
CA ILE A 17 -4.78 3.14 1.10
C ILE A 17 -4.76 1.89 1.99
N PHE A 18 -3.57 1.41 2.38
CA PHE A 18 -3.45 0.28 3.28
C PHE A 18 -4.12 0.58 4.64
N PHE A 19 -3.79 1.71 5.27
CA PHE A 19 -4.34 2.07 6.58
C PHE A 19 -5.84 2.35 6.55
N ILE A 20 -6.35 2.98 5.48
CA ILE A 20 -7.80 3.17 5.32
C ILE A 20 -8.52 1.82 5.30
N ASN A 21 -7.98 0.82 4.57
CA ASN A 21 -8.60 -0.50 4.54
C ASN A 21 -8.43 -1.24 5.85
N LEU A 22 -7.28 -1.12 6.52
CA LEU A 22 -7.05 -1.70 7.84
C LEU A 22 -8.04 -1.18 8.89
N LEU A 23 -8.28 0.13 8.91
CA LEU A 23 -9.22 0.76 9.84
C LEU A 23 -10.69 0.45 9.54
N ASN A 24 -11.00 0.03 8.31
CA ASN A 24 -12.35 -0.36 7.90
C ASN A 24 -12.61 -1.87 8.01
N VAL A 25 -11.62 -2.67 8.41
CA VAL A 25 -11.85 -4.09 8.71
C VAL A 25 -12.82 -4.19 9.89
N ASP A 26 -13.85 -5.03 9.72
CA ASP A 26 -14.73 -5.40 10.81
C ASP A 26 -13.96 -6.31 11.79
N VAL A 27 -13.41 -5.69 12.83
CA VAL A 27 -12.65 -6.39 13.87
C VAL A 27 -13.51 -7.30 14.75
N ALA A 28 -14.84 -7.11 14.74
CA ALA A 28 -15.76 -8.00 15.45
C ALA A 28 -16.06 -9.28 14.63
N ASN A 29 -15.89 -9.22 13.31
CA ASN A 29 -16.09 -10.35 12.41
C ASN A 29 -14.98 -10.42 11.35
N LEU A 30 -13.90 -11.14 11.66
CA LEU A 30 -12.72 -11.27 10.79
C LEU A 30 -12.90 -12.26 9.62
N SER A 31 -14.12 -12.73 9.35
CA SER A 31 -14.36 -13.69 8.27
C SER A 31 -13.96 -13.10 6.90
N TRP A 32 -13.55 -13.99 6.00
CA TRP A 32 -13.21 -13.62 4.64
C TRP A 32 -14.41 -13.01 3.91
N GLU A 33 -15.62 -13.55 4.11
CA GLU A 33 -16.83 -13.07 3.43
C GLU A 33 -17.12 -11.60 3.76
N SER A 34 -16.94 -11.21 5.03
CA SER A 34 -17.16 -9.83 5.48
C SER A 34 -16.07 -8.87 5.00
N ASN A 35 -14.80 -9.30 5.02
CA ASN A 35 -13.65 -8.40 4.84
C ASN A 35 -12.83 -8.61 3.56
N SER A 36 -13.23 -9.52 2.67
CA SER A 36 -12.48 -9.89 1.45
C SER A 36 -12.00 -8.68 0.65
N LYS A 37 -12.86 -7.67 0.48
CA LYS A 37 -12.51 -6.42 -0.22
C LYS A 37 -11.37 -5.66 0.49
N HIS A 38 -11.45 -5.49 1.80
CA HIS A 38 -10.42 -4.80 2.58
C HIS A 38 -9.10 -5.58 2.58
N TYR A 39 -9.16 -6.91 2.70
CA TYR A 39 -7.99 -7.78 2.62
C TYR A 39 -7.30 -7.71 1.25
N ILE A 40 -8.06 -7.80 0.15
CA ILE A 40 -7.53 -7.67 -1.20
C ILE A 40 -6.90 -6.28 -1.40
N ASN A 41 -7.59 -5.22 -0.96
CA ASN A 41 -7.07 -3.85 -1.09
C ASN A 41 -5.79 -3.65 -0.28
N MET A 42 -5.70 -4.21 0.93
CA MET A 42 -4.47 -4.17 1.73
C MET A 42 -3.31 -4.93 1.05
N LEU A 43 -3.57 -6.12 0.49
CA LEU A 43 -2.56 -6.88 -0.26
C LEU A 43 -2.05 -6.11 -1.49
N VAL A 44 -2.96 -5.53 -2.28
CA VAL A 44 -2.60 -4.74 -3.46
C VAL A 44 -1.79 -3.51 -3.06
N ALA A 45 -2.21 -2.79 -2.00
CA ALA A 45 -1.48 -1.64 -1.49
C ALA A 45 -0.04 -2.00 -1.04
N ALA A 46 0.12 -3.14 -0.36
CA ALA A 46 1.43 -3.64 0.06
C ALA A 46 2.32 -4.03 -1.13
N LEU A 47 1.76 -4.66 -2.16
CA LEU A 47 2.48 -5.01 -3.40
C LEU A 47 2.95 -3.77 -4.15
N VAL A 48 2.07 -2.77 -4.30
CA VAL A 48 2.40 -1.49 -4.95
C VAL A 48 3.50 -0.76 -4.19
N PHE A 49 3.38 -0.67 -2.86
CA PHE A 49 4.40 -0.06 -2.01
C PHE A 49 5.76 -0.75 -2.18
N THR A 50 5.78 -2.08 -2.09
CA THR A 50 7.00 -2.89 -2.22
C THR A 50 7.64 -2.72 -3.61
N THR A 51 6.82 -2.73 -4.66
CA THR A 51 7.29 -2.53 -6.04
C THR A 51 7.96 -1.17 -6.22
N ILE A 52 7.31 -0.09 -5.75
CA ILE A 52 7.86 1.27 -5.84
C ILE A 52 9.15 1.37 -5.03
N PHE A 53 9.18 0.79 -3.83
CA PHE A 53 10.35 0.83 -2.96
C PHE A 53 11.56 0.12 -3.59
N ILE A 54 11.37 -1.10 -4.12
CA ILE A 54 12.43 -1.88 -4.78
C ILE A 54 12.93 -1.15 -6.02
N LEU A 55 12.02 -0.67 -6.88
CA LEU A 55 12.39 0.06 -8.09
C LEU A 55 13.17 1.33 -7.78
N ASN A 56 12.77 2.09 -6.75
CA ASN A 56 13.49 3.29 -6.33
C ASN A 56 14.87 2.97 -5.75
N LYS A 57 14.98 1.92 -4.91
CA LYS A 57 16.26 1.47 -4.35
C LYS A 57 17.24 1.06 -5.45
N LYS A 58 16.77 0.32 -6.47
CA LYS A 58 17.60 -0.08 -7.62
C LYS A 58 18.09 1.13 -8.42
N ASN A 59 17.25 2.16 -8.57
CA ASN A 59 17.56 3.36 -9.35
C ASN A 59 18.54 4.32 -8.65
N ASN A 60 18.64 4.26 -7.32
CA ASN A 60 19.54 5.11 -6.53
C ASN A 60 20.90 4.43 -6.26
N ASN A 61 21.03 3.13 -6.51
CA ASN A 61 22.27 2.35 -6.35
C ASN A 61 23.01 2.11 -7.69
N SER A 62 22.53 2.68 -8.79
CA SER A 62 23.15 2.63 -10.12
C SER A 62 23.65 4.00 -10.53
#